data_AF-G2IES5-F1
#
_entry.id   AF-G2IES5-F1
#
_cell.length_a   1.000
_cell.length_b   1.000
_cell.length_c   1.000
_cell.angle_alpha   90.00
_cell.angle_beta   90.00
_cell.angle_gamma   90.00
#
_symmetry.space_group_name_H-M   'P 1'
#
loop_
_entity.id
_entity.type
_entity.pdbx_description
1 polymer ?
#
loop_
_entity_poly.entity_id
_entity_poly.type
_entity_poly.pdbx_seq_one_letter_code
_entity_poly.pdbx_strand_id
1 'polypeptide(L)'
;MRSEQNHDKKLSNNESLFKDIVNLDKFKKMDDRYIISDICKNTDFKYDFKNDSCNIYYRSFALNISFDIMNKFKSIAGFIDLNLCGLSDKNKFISLLDKIIFKKELDISISNLREIIDNVTEDIIKEYNIRGNKLNFYINKIVNIDRELIFMLINLN
;
A
#
# COMPACT_ATOMS: atom_id res chain seq x y z
N MET A 1 -44.27 47.91 25.05
CA MET A 1 -42.90 47.41 25.36
C MET A 1 -42.61 46.30 24.34
N ARG A 2 -41.90 46.61 23.24
CA ARG A 2 -40.49 46.21 22.95
C ARG A 2 -40.27 44.69 23.13
N SER A 3 -40.31 43.91 22.03
CA SER A 3 -39.14 43.41 21.23
C SER A 3 -38.33 42.38 22.04
N GLU A 4 -37.93 41.20 21.57
CA GLU A 4 -37.38 40.81 20.27
C GLU A 4 -37.36 39.26 20.16
N GLN A 5 -37.45 38.76 18.95
CA GLN A 5 -37.12 37.38 18.58
C GLN A 5 -35.62 37.16 18.75
N ASN A 6 -35.19 36.12 19.46
CA ASN A 6 -33.82 35.61 19.34
C ASN A 6 -33.82 34.37 18.45
N HIS A 7 -33.43 34.60 17.20
CA HIS A 7 -32.94 33.58 16.28
C HIS A 7 -31.63 32.99 16.84
N ASP A 8 -31.68 31.75 17.32
CA ASP A 8 -30.47 30.93 17.34
C ASP A 8 -30.13 30.55 15.90
N LYS A 9 -29.21 31.35 15.33
CA LYS A 9 -28.63 31.16 14.01
C LYS A 9 -27.89 29.83 13.96
N LYS A 10 -28.42 28.92 13.14
CA LYS A 10 -27.75 27.74 12.59
C LYS A 10 -26.31 28.05 12.19
N LEU A 11 -25.35 27.34 12.81
CA LEU A 11 -24.06 27.06 12.21
C LEU A 11 -24.26 26.01 11.12
N SER A 12 -24.40 26.39 9.84
CA SER A 12 -24.52 25.40 8.74
C SER A 12 -23.82 25.75 7.43
N ASN A 13 -23.09 26.88 7.31
CA ASN A 13 -22.57 27.31 6.01
C ASN A 13 -21.04 27.15 5.82
N ASN A 14 -20.25 26.99 6.89
CA ASN A 14 -18.79 26.92 6.76
C ASN A 14 -18.26 25.53 6.32
N GLU A 15 -18.95 24.44 6.64
CA GLU A 15 -18.56 23.10 6.15
C GLU A 15 -18.86 22.89 4.66
N SER A 16 -19.85 23.61 4.11
CA SER A 16 -20.21 23.57 2.68
C SER A 16 -19.12 24.24 1.85
N LEU A 17 -18.73 25.47 2.21
CA LEU A 17 -17.75 26.24 1.45
C LEU A 17 -16.38 25.56 1.36
N PHE A 18 -15.94 24.85 2.41
CA PHE A 18 -14.67 24.11 2.37
C PHE A 18 -14.71 22.91 1.41
N LYS A 19 -15.86 22.22 1.33
CA LYS A 19 -16.08 21.11 0.37
C LYS A 19 -16.27 21.62 -1.07
N ASP A 20 -16.79 22.83 -1.23
CA ASP A 20 -16.99 23.47 -2.53
C ASP A 20 -15.67 24.06 -3.11
N ILE A 21 -14.74 24.49 -2.25
CA ILE A 21 -13.43 25.06 -2.65
C ILE A 21 -12.37 23.95 -2.85
N VAL A 22 -12.40 22.90 -2.04
CA VAL A 22 -11.43 21.80 -2.10
C VAL A 22 -12.15 20.54 -2.56
N ASN A 23 -11.88 20.11 -3.79
CA ASN A 23 -12.29 18.79 -4.26
C ASN A 23 -11.49 17.72 -3.48
N LEU A 24 -12.00 17.35 -2.31
CA LEU A 24 -11.39 16.41 -1.38
C LEU A 24 -11.11 15.06 -2.06
N ASP A 25 -11.97 14.61 -2.97
CA ASP A 25 -11.77 13.37 -3.71
C ASP A 25 -10.62 13.47 -4.71
N LYS A 26 -10.39 14.65 -5.30
CA LYS A 26 -9.22 14.92 -6.13
C LYS A 26 -7.93 14.91 -5.28
N PHE A 27 -7.94 15.52 -4.11
CA PHE A 27 -6.78 15.52 -3.18
C PHE A 27 -6.46 14.13 -2.65
N LYS A 28 -7.48 13.36 -2.25
CA LYS A 28 -7.33 11.97 -1.78
C LYS A 28 -6.74 11.04 -2.84
N LYS A 29 -7.00 11.30 -4.12
CA LYS A 29 -6.39 10.57 -5.25
C LYS A 29 -4.95 10.99 -5.53
N MET A 30 -4.51 12.14 -5.04
CA MET A 30 -3.14 12.64 -5.20
C MET A 30 -2.22 12.30 -4.02
N ASP A 31 -2.75 11.89 -2.87
CA ASP A 31 -1.95 11.52 -1.69
C ASP A 31 -1.88 10.00 -1.56
N ASP A 32 -0.69 9.43 -1.80
CA ASP A 32 -0.52 7.97 -1.80
C ASP A 32 -0.57 7.40 -0.39
N ARG A 33 -0.16 8.20 0.60
CA ARG A 33 -0.29 7.85 2.00
C ARG A 33 -1.77 7.69 2.38
N TYR A 34 -2.63 8.58 1.89
CA TYR A 34 -4.09 8.43 2.05
C TYR A 34 -4.61 7.16 1.37
N ILE A 35 -4.17 6.89 0.14
CA ILE A 35 -4.53 5.68 -0.60
C ILE A 35 -4.16 4.41 0.17
N ILE A 36 -2.95 4.34 0.73
CA ILE A 36 -2.50 3.20 1.53
C ILE A 36 -3.35 3.06 2.79
N SER A 37 -3.66 4.16 3.48
CA SER A 37 -4.54 4.11 4.65
C SER A 37 -5.92 3.56 4.31
N ASP A 38 -6.50 3.97 3.18
CA ASP A 38 -7.79 3.50 2.70
C ASP A 38 -7.76 2.00 2.35
N ILE A 39 -6.71 1.54 1.65
CA ILE A 39 -6.54 0.11 1.35
C ILE A 39 -6.48 -0.71 2.64
N CYS A 40 -5.67 -0.29 3.62
CA CYS A 40 -5.49 -1.04 4.86
C CYS A 40 -6.76 -1.09 5.71
N LYS A 41 -7.52 0.02 5.78
CA LYS A 41 -8.83 0.08 6.46
C LYS A 41 -9.85 -0.88 5.84
N ASN A 42 -9.78 -1.09 4.53
CA ASN A 42 -10.73 -1.93 3.79
C ASN A 42 -10.28 -3.40 3.68
N THR A 43 -9.16 -3.78 4.29
CA THR A 43 -8.57 -5.13 4.17
C THR A 43 -8.28 -5.80 5.51
N ASP A 44 -8.63 -5.16 6.63
CA ASP A 44 -8.39 -5.62 8.01
C ASP A 44 -6.92 -5.94 8.31
N PHE A 45 -5.97 -5.40 7.54
CA PHE A 45 -4.56 -5.52 7.86
C PHE A 45 -4.18 -4.57 8.99
N LYS A 46 -3.36 -5.05 9.92
CA LYS A 46 -2.76 -4.17 10.93
C LYS A 46 -1.72 -3.30 10.24
N TYR A 47 -1.80 -2.00 10.42
CA TYR A 47 -0.83 -1.06 9.84
C TYR A 47 -0.42 0.02 10.84
N ASP A 48 0.79 0.55 10.65
CA ASP A 48 1.37 1.62 11.47
C ASP A 48 2.09 2.63 10.57
N PHE A 49 1.66 3.89 10.63
CA PHE A 49 2.31 4.97 9.92
C PHE A 49 3.41 5.59 10.80
N LYS A 50 4.63 5.55 10.29
CA LYS A 50 5.77 6.32 10.77
C LYS A 50 5.99 7.52 9.83
N ASN A 51 6.81 8.48 10.23
CA ASN A 51 6.99 9.78 9.55
C ASN A 51 6.85 9.71 8.02
N ASP A 52 7.71 8.93 7.37
CA ASP A 52 7.85 8.76 5.92
C ASP A 52 7.50 7.34 5.43
N SER A 53 6.89 6.50 6.27
CA SER A 53 6.62 5.11 5.92
C SER A 53 5.36 4.54 6.56
N CYS A 54 4.84 3.47 5.95
CA CYS A 54 3.75 2.66 6.48
C CYS A 54 4.24 1.22 6.60
N ASN A 55 4.13 0.65 7.80
CA ASN A 55 4.33 -0.77 7.99
C ASN A 55 2.97 -1.47 8.01
N ILE A 56 2.84 -2.54 7.24
CA ILE A 56 1.65 -3.40 7.20
C ILE A 56 2.08 -4.78 7.68
N TYR A 57 1.32 -5.34 8.61
CA TYR A 57 1.62 -6.61 9.26
C TYR A 57 0.46 -7.58 9.08
N TYR A 58 0.83 -8.80 8.72
CA TYR A 58 -0.05 -9.95 8.70
C TYR A 58 0.71 -11.17 9.21
N ARG A 59 0.00 -12.23 9.59
CA ARG A 59 0.57 -13.40 10.27
C ARG A 59 1.82 -13.97 9.59
N SER A 60 1.79 -14.06 8.26
CA SER A 60 2.82 -14.69 7.44
C SER A 60 3.60 -13.71 6.55
N PHE A 61 3.32 -12.42 6.62
CA PHE A 61 4.05 -11.43 5.82
C PHE A 61 4.04 -10.06 6.48
N ALA A 62 5.04 -9.24 6.13
CA ALA A 62 5.00 -7.82 6.41
C ALA A 62 5.45 -7.02 5.19
N LEU A 63 4.93 -5.81 5.06
CA LEU A 63 5.29 -4.84 4.05
C LEU A 63 5.70 -3.53 4.73
N ASN A 64 6.73 -2.89 4.22
CA ASN A 64 7.06 -1.51 4.48
C ASN A 64 6.88 -0.72 3.18
N ILE A 65 6.14 0.36 3.24
CA ILE A 65 5.93 1.29 2.12
C ILE A 65 6.56 2.61 2.52
N SER A 66 7.51 3.11 1.72
CA SER A 66 8.12 4.42 1.93
C SER A 66 7.48 5.47 1.02
N PHE A 67 7.46 6.71 1.53
CA PHE A 67 6.92 7.86 0.83
C PHE A 67 7.97 8.98 0.75
N ASP A 68 7.84 9.85 -0.25
CA ASP A 68 8.60 11.09 -0.32
C ASP A 68 7.96 12.21 0.52
N ILE A 69 8.57 13.40 0.50
CA ILE A 69 8.09 14.59 1.21
C ILE A 69 6.72 15.09 0.74
N MET A 70 6.27 14.67 -0.44
CA MET A 70 4.97 15.00 -1.03
C MET A 70 3.95 13.88 -0.79
N ASN A 71 4.23 12.94 0.13
CA ASN A 71 3.44 11.74 0.41
C ASN A 71 3.26 10.84 -0.82
N LYS A 72 4.19 10.88 -1.78
CA LYS A 72 4.18 10.00 -2.94
C LYS A 72 4.92 8.71 -2.65
N PHE A 73 4.39 7.64 -3.22
CA PHE A 73 4.98 6.31 -3.17
C PHE A 73 6.42 6.35 -3.69
N LYS A 74 7.37 5.79 -2.93
CA LYS A 74 8.78 5.71 -3.28
C LYS A 74 9.24 4.26 -3.41
N SER A 75 8.93 3.43 -2.42
CA SER A 75 9.26 2.00 -2.48
C SER A 75 8.36 1.12 -1.62
N ILE A 76 8.26 -0.18 -1.98
CA ILE A 76 7.70 -1.24 -1.14
C ILE A 76 8.80 -2.25 -0.88
N ALA A 77 9.09 -2.56 0.38
CA ALA A 77 9.88 -3.72 0.77
C ALA A 77 8.97 -4.69 1.51
N GLY A 78 9.15 -6.00 1.30
CA GLY A 78 8.26 -7.00 1.85
C GLY A 78 8.95 -8.32 2.10
N PHE A 79 8.41 -9.08 3.04
CA PHE A 79 8.76 -10.48 3.20
C PHE A 79 7.53 -11.36 3.40
N ILE A 80 7.57 -12.57 2.88
CA ILE A 80 6.63 -13.65 3.13
C ILE A 80 7.39 -14.77 3.85
N ASP A 81 6.89 -15.21 4.99
CA ASP A 81 7.41 -16.37 5.72
C ASP A 81 6.76 -17.64 5.20
N LEU A 82 7.53 -18.48 4.49
CA LEU A 82 7.02 -19.69 3.84
C LEU A 82 6.59 -20.76 4.84
N ASN A 83 7.14 -20.75 6.06
CA ASN A 83 6.72 -21.69 7.11
C ASN A 83 5.33 -21.36 7.65
N LEU A 84 4.90 -20.11 7.52
CA LEU A 84 3.61 -19.63 8.02
C LEU A 84 2.57 -19.37 6.93
N CYS A 85 3.02 -19.20 5.67
CA CYS A 85 2.21 -18.76 4.55
C CYS A 85 1.45 -19.92 3.89
N GLY A 86 0.15 -19.99 4.16
CA GLY A 86 -0.75 -20.85 3.38
C GLY A 86 -1.20 -20.20 2.07
N LEU A 87 -1.90 -20.97 1.22
CA LEU A 87 -2.46 -20.47 -0.05
C LEU A 87 -3.35 -19.23 0.13
N SER A 88 -4.16 -19.19 1.20
CA SER A 88 -5.01 -18.03 1.51
C SER A 88 -4.18 -16.78 1.80
N ASP A 89 -3.08 -16.92 2.54
CA ASP A 89 -2.23 -15.80 2.91
C ASP A 89 -1.43 -15.27 1.71
N LYS A 90 -0.95 -16.17 0.85
CA LYS A 90 -0.34 -15.81 -0.44
C LYS A 90 -1.30 -14.99 -1.30
N ASN A 91 -2.55 -15.43 -1.42
CA ASN A 91 -3.59 -14.69 -2.15
C ASN A 91 -3.88 -13.31 -1.54
N LYS A 92 -3.88 -13.19 -0.21
CA LYS A 92 -4.04 -11.91 0.49
C LYS A 92 -2.87 -10.96 0.21
N PHE A 93 -1.64 -11.46 0.25
CA PHE A 93 -0.45 -10.70 -0.07
C PHE A 93 -0.49 -10.15 -1.51
N ILE A 94 -0.77 -11.02 -2.48
CA ILE A 94 -0.89 -10.64 -3.89
C ILE A 94 -2.01 -9.60 -4.06
N SER A 95 -3.19 -9.82 -3.48
CA SER A 95 -4.30 -8.87 -3.58
C SER A 95 -3.98 -7.51 -2.95
N LEU A 96 -3.24 -7.48 -1.85
CA LEU A 96 -2.79 -6.24 -1.22
C LEU A 96 -1.86 -5.48 -2.17
N LEU A 97 -0.87 -6.15 -2.74
CA LEU A 97 0.05 -5.54 -3.69
C LEU A 97 -0.65 -5.07 -4.95
N ASP A 98 -1.54 -5.89 -5.54
CA ASP A 98 -2.32 -5.51 -6.72
C ASP A 98 -3.12 -4.23 -6.47
N LYS A 99 -3.76 -4.08 -5.30
CA LYS A 99 -4.50 -2.85 -4.93
C LYS A 99 -3.59 -1.62 -4.85
N ILE A 100 -2.36 -1.79 -4.36
CA ILE A 100 -1.38 -0.71 -4.24
C ILE A 100 -0.85 -0.32 -5.63
N ILE A 101 -0.47 -1.33 -6.41
CA ILE A 101 0.17 -1.20 -7.71
C ILE A 101 -0.81 -0.69 -8.78
N PHE A 102 -2.03 -1.22 -8.82
CA PHE A 102 -3.06 -0.80 -9.77
C PHE A 102 -3.39 0.68 -9.64
N LYS A 103 -3.51 1.19 -8.41
CA LYS A 103 -3.72 2.63 -8.16
C LYS A 103 -2.54 3.51 -8.59
N LYS A 104 -1.38 2.91 -8.84
CA LYS A 104 -0.14 3.59 -9.22
C LYS A 104 0.18 3.50 -10.71
N GLU A 105 -0.60 2.73 -11.48
CA GLU A 105 -0.30 2.43 -12.89
C GLU A 105 1.15 1.96 -13.06
N LEU A 106 1.68 1.19 -12.10
CA LEU A 106 3.05 0.67 -12.24
C LEU A 106 3.11 -0.27 -13.43
N ASP A 107 4.28 -0.30 -14.05
CA ASP A 107 4.55 -0.92 -15.34
C ASP A 107 4.04 -2.37 -15.45
N ILE A 108 3.74 -2.78 -16.69
CA ILE A 108 3.19 -4.08 -17.07
C ILE A 108 4.01 -5.25 -16.52
N SER A 109 5.30 -5.02 -16.23
CA SER A 109 6.23 -6.01 -15.69
C SER A 109 5.83 -6.63 -14.35
N ILE A 110 5.00 -5.98 -13.52
CA ILE A 110 4.50 -6.57 -12.26
C ILE A 110 3.15 -7.32 -12.44
N SER A 111 2.53 -7.26 -13.62
CA SER A 111 1.22 -7.91 -13.87
C SER A 111 1.23 -9.44 -13.63
N ASN A 112 2.40 -10.08 -13.69
CA ASN A 112 2.58 -11.52 -13.44
C ASN A 112 3.07 -11.83 -12.01
N LEU A 113 2.84 -10.94 -11.04
CA LEU A 113 3.33 -11.09 -9.65
C LEU A 113 3.06 -12.47 -9.05
N ARG A 114 1.88 -13.04 -9.31
CA ARG A 114 1.50 -14.38 -8.84
C ARG A 114 2.45 -15.45 -9.37
N GLU A 115 2.65 -15.49 -10.68
CA GLU A 115 3.53 -16.45 -11.35
C GLU A 115 4.98 -16.31 -10.85
N ILE A 116 5.44 -15.06 -10.67
CA ILE A 116 6.79 -14.81 -10.17
C ILE A 116 6.94 -15.33 -8.74
N ILE A 117 5.99 -15.05 -7.84
CA ILE A 117 6.02 -15.56 -6.47
C ILE A 117 5.99 -17.10 -6.45
N ASP A 118 5.17 -17.72 -7.31
CA ASP A 118 5.07 -19.18 -7.42
C ASP A 118 6.41 -19.77 -7.86
N ASN A 119 7.02 -19.24 -8.93
CA ASN A 119 8.32 -19.70 -9.43
C ASN A 119 9.46 -19.53 -8.41
N VAL A 120 9.45 -18.46 -7.62
CA VAL A 120 10.46 -18.24 -6.58
C VAL A 120 10.20 -19.12 -5.35
N THR A 121 8.94 -19.41 -5.01
CA THR A 121 8.59 -20.29 -3.90
C THR A 121 8.98 -21.74 -4.17
N GLU A 122 8.75 -22.21 -5.39
CA GLU A 122 9.02 -23.58 -5.85
C GLU A 122 10.49 -23.83 -6.23
N ASP A 123 11.38 -22.88 -5.97
CA ASP A 123 12.81 -22.93 -6.33
C ASP A 123 13.08 -23.13 -7.84
N ILE A 124 12.08 -22.86 -8.69
CA ILE A 124 12.23 -22.85 -10.16
C ILE A 124 13.16 -21.70 -10.56
N ILE A 125 13.02 -20.55 -9.90
CA ILE A 125 13.86 -19.37 -10.07
C ILE A 125 14.34 -18.93 -8.69
N LYS A 126 15.66 -18.78 -8.52
CA LYS A 126 16.23 -18.28 -7.24
C LYS A 126 15.93 -16.80 -7.01
N GLU A 127 16.11 -16.00 -8.04
CA GLU A 127 15.95 -14.54 -8.02
C GLU A 127 15.27 -14.09 -9.30
N TYR A 128 14.36 -13.12 -9.17
CA TYR A 128 13.78 -12.39 -10.28
C TYR A 128 14.03 -10.89 -10.11
N ASN A 129 14.61 -10.27 -11.14
CA ASN A 129 15.08 -8.89 -11.09
C ASN A 129 14.79 -8.17 -12.41
N ILE A 130 14.02 -7.09 -12.33
CA ILE A 130 13.72 -6.20 -13.44
C ILE A 130 14.22 -4.81 -13.10
N ARG A 131 15.01 -4.24 -14.00
CA ARG A 131 15.38 -2.82 -13.97
C ARG A 131 14.72 -2.11 -15.14
N GLY A 132 13.76 -1.26 -14.84
CA GLY A 132 13.07 -0.41 -15.80
C GLY A 132 13.43 1.06 -15.60
N ASN A 133 13.04 1.89 -16.55
CA ASN A 133 13.29 3.34 -16.47
C ASN A 133 12.49 4.01 -15.34
N LYS A 134 11.29 3.51 -15.03
CA LYS A 134 10.41 4.07 -14.00
C LYS A 134 10.40 3.26 -12.71
N LEU A 135 10.77 1.98 -12.77
CA LEU A 135 10.59 1.05 -11.68
C LEU A 135 11.65 -0.04 -11.69
N ASN A 136 12.16 -0.39 -10.51
CA ASN A 136 12.95 -1.58 -10.29
C ASN A 136 12.15 -2.56 -9.42
N PHE A 137 12.09 -3.82 -9.85
CA PHE A 137 11.45 -4.90 -9.12
C PHE A 137 12.45 -6.00 -8.83
N TYR A 138 12.46 -6.48 -7.59
CA TYR A 138 13.33 -7.53 -7.13
C TYR A 138 12.55 -8.48 -6.22
N ILE A 139 12.74 -9.78 -6.40
CA ILE A 139 12.20 -10.79 -5.52
C ILE A 139 13.14 -12.00 -5.47
N ASN A 140 13.33 -12.55 -4.27
CA ASN A 140 14.30 -13.61 -4.01
C ASN A 140 13.83 -14.49 -2.84
N LYS A 141 14.14 -15.79 -2.92
CA LYS A 141 13.99 -16.71 -1.79
C LYS A 141 15.25 -16.70 -0.92
N ILE A 142 15.09 -16.35 0.34
CA ILE A 142 16.14 -16.37 1.36
C ILE A 142 15.90 -17.59 2.25
N VAL A 143 16.83 -18.53 2.21
CA VAL A 143 16.80 -19.74 3.05
C VAL A 143 17.90 -19.64 4.09
N ASN A 144 17.53 -19.77 5.36
CA ASN A 144 18.45 -19.91 6.49
C ASN A 144 18.02 -21.12 7.34
N ILE A 145 18.87 -21.54 8.28
CA ILE A 145 18.71 -22.77 9.08
C ILE A 145 17.31 -22.89 9.72
N ASP A 146 16.74 -21.77 10.18
CA ASP A 146 15.47 -21.77 10.90
C ASP A 146 14.28 -21.19 10.11
N ARG A 147 14.52 -20.60 8.94
CA ARG A 147 13.49 -19.83 8.20
C ARG A 147 13.69 -19.84 6.70
N GLU A 148 12.58 -19.98 5.99
CA GLU A 148 12.48 -19.72 4.56
C GLU A 148 11.60 -18.50 4.31
N LEU A 149 12.16 -17.47 3.68
CA LEU A 149 11.49 -16.22 3.40
C LEU A 149 11.51 -15.92 1.91
N ILE A 150 10.45 -15.31 1.39
CA ILE A 150 10.49 -14.61 0.10
C ILE A 150 10.65 -13.13 0.42
N PHE A 151 11.75 -12.52 0.00
CA PHE A 151 11.94 -11.08 0.09
C PHE A 151 11.57 -10.41 -1.23
N MET A 152 10.88 -9.28 -1.16
CA MET A 152 10.45 -8.50 -2.31
C MET A 152 10.79 -7.01 -2.13
N LEU A 153 11.19 -6.36 -3.21
CA LEU A 153 11.45 -4.92 -3.26
C LEU A 153 10.93 -4.32 -4.58
N ILE A 154 10.14 -3.26 -4.47
CA ILE A 154 9.68 -2.41 -5.57
C ILE A 154 10.21 -1.01 -5.29
N ASN A 155 10.98 -0.42 -6.19
CA ASN A 155 11.45 0.97 -6.10
C ASN A 155 10.97 1.75 -7.33
N LEU A 156 10.43 2.95 -7.11
CA LEU A 156 10.29 3.93 -8.18
C LEU A 156 11.61 4.70 -8.38
N ASN A 157 11.98 4.93 -9.64
CA ASN A 157 13.12 5.76 -10.01
C ASN A 157 12.77 7.25 -10.00
#